data_AF-A0A919C875-F1
#
_entry.id   AF-A0A919C875-F1
#
_cell.length_a   1.000
_cell.length_b   1.000
_cell.length_c   1.000
_cell.angle_alpha   90.00
_cell.angle_beta   90.00
_cell.angle_gamma   90.00
#
_symmetry.space_group_name_H-M   'P 1'
#
loop_
_entity.id
_entity.type
_entity.pdbx_description
1 polymer ?
#
loop_
_entity_poly.entity_id
_entity_poly.type
_entity_poly.pdbx_seq_one_letter_code
_entity_poly.pdbx_strand_id
1 'polypeptide(L)' 'MSKAPGTTPGLRVPLTPVDSGLYLLAFGPGGERHELITNAQLMTFVVEAAKELGLALSAPTRKL' A
#
# COMPACT_ATOMS: atom_id res chain seq x y z
N MET A 1 19.58 0.69 3.36
CA MET A 1 19.53 -0.22 2.20
C MET A 1 18.13 -0.13 1.61
N SER A 2 17.98 0.41 0.40
CA SER A 2 16.67 0.51 -0.26
C SER A 2 16.19 -0.88 -0.65
N LYS A 3 15.06 -1.32 -0.08
CA LYS A 3 14.44 -2.62 -0.36
C LYS A 3 13.84 -2.54 -1.77
N ALA A 4 14.12 -3.52 -2.62
CA ALA A 4 13.61 -3.53 -3.99
C ALA A 4 12.07 -3.38 -4.00
N PRO A 5 11.50 -2.56 -4.89
CA PRO A 5 10.06 -2.31 -4.92
C PRO A 5 9.31 -3.62 -5.20
N GLY A 6 8.35 -3.95 -4.33
CA GLY A 6 7.52 -5.13 -4.48
C GLY A 6 6.45 -4.92 -5.56
N THR A 7 6.03 -6.00 -6.21
CA THR A 7 4.79 -6.02 -6.99
C THR A 7 3.61 -6.09 -6.03
N THR A 8 2.80 -5.04 -5.95
CA THR A 8 1.57 -5.04 -5.14
C THR A 8 0.37 -5.37 -6.03
N PRO A 9 -0.42 -6.42 -5.73
CA PRO A 9 -1.65 -6.73 -6.45
C PRO A 9 -2.60 -5.51 -6.50
N GLY A 10 -3.28 -5.29 -7.63
CA GLY A 10 -4.17 -4.14 -7.84
C GLY A 10 -3.48 -2.81 -8.17
N LEU A 11 -2.17 -2.69 -7.94
CA LEU A 11 -1.41 -1.48 -8.23
C LEU A 11 -0.71 -1.54 -9.58
N ARG A 12 -0.94 -0.50 -10.41
CA ARG A 12 -0.24 -0.32 -11.70
C ARG A 12 1.18 0.23 -11.56
N VAL A 13 1.56 0.65 -10.36
CA VAL A 13 2.87 1.23 -10.05
C VAL A 13 3.44 0.58 -8.80
N PRO A 14 4.77 0.41 -8.69
CA PRO A 14 5.35 -0.24 -7.52
C PRO A 14 5.16 0.58 -6.24
N LEU A 15 5.03 -0.14 -5.13
CA LEU A 15 4.95 0.43 -3.79
C LEU A 15 6.29 0.22 -3.06
N THR A 16 6.90 1.30 -2.59
CA THR A 16 8.15 1.26 -1.85
C THR A 16 7.88 1.60 -0.39
N PRO A 17 8.20 0.70 0.56
CA PRO A 17 8.14 1.04 1.98
C PRO A 17 9.24 2.05 2.30
N VAL A 18 8.89 3.09 3.06
CA VAL A 18 9.86 4.02 3.65
C VAL A 18 9.74 4.00 5.18
N ASP A 19 10.57 4.79 5.86
CA ASP A 19 10.60 4.83 7.32
C ASP A 19 9.21 5.07 7.93
N SER A 20 8.99 4.51 9.11
CA SER A 20 7.81 4.78 9.96
C SER A 20 6.44 4.49 9.33
N GLY A 21 6.28 3.34 8.66
CA GLY A 21 4.96 2.87 8.20
C GLY A 21 4.37 3.67 7.04
N LEU A 22 5.17 4.52 6.42
CA LEU A 22 4.82 5.26 5.22
C LEU A 22 5.18 4.43 3.99
N TYR A 23 4.40 4.62 2.92
CA TYR A 23 4.69 4.01 1.62
C TYR A 23 4.69 5.07 0.54
N LEU A 24 5.56 4.88 -0.44
CA LEU A 24 5.64 5.73 -1.63
C LEU A 24 5.19 4.95 -2.86
N LEU A 25 4.38 5.58 -3.70
CA LEU A 25 4.13 5.13 -5.07
C LEU A 25 5.27 5.62 -5.96
N ALA A 26 5.91 4.71 -6.68
CA ALA A 26 7.01 5.03 -7.59
C ALA A 26 6.51 5.11 -9.04
N PHE A 27 6.47 6.30 -9.62
CA PHE A 27 6.02 6.52 -11.00
C PHE A 27 7.20 6.68 -11.97
N GLY A 28 7.02 6.17 -13.20
CA GLY A 28 8.00 6.29 -14.28
C GLY A 28 9.06 5.18 -14.30
N PRO A 29 9.88 5.10 -15.37
CA PRO A 29 10.80 3.98 -15.61
C PRO A 29 11.88 3.79 -14.53
N GLY A 30 12.19 4.85 -13.78
CA GLY A 30 13.15 4.84 -12.67
C GLY A 30 12.56 5.26 -11.32
N GLY A 31 11.22 5.35 -11.17
CA GLY A 31 10.61 5.88 -9.95
C GLY A 31 10.85 7.38 -9.74
N GLU A 32 10.91 8.16 -10.82
CA GLU A 32 11.28 9.59 -10.80
C GLU A 32 10.33 10.46 -9.98
N ARG A 33 9.08 10.01 -9.76
CA ARG A 33 8.12 10.69 -8.90
C ARG A 33 7.69 9.77 -7.77
N HIS A 34 7.74 10.31 -6.55
CA HIS A 34 7.31 9.67 -5.33
C HIS A 34 6.10 10.39 -4.74
N GLU A 35 5.06 9.65 -4.43
CA GLU A 35 3.89 10.18 -3.73
C GLU A 35 3.61 9.37 -2.48
N LEU A 36 3.36 10.05 -1.36
CA LEU A 36 2.93 9.41 -0.12
C LEU A 36 1.56 8.78 -0.31
N ILE A 37 1.43 7.53 0.11
CA ILE A 37 0.13 6.88 0.17
C ILE A 37 -0.70 7.51 1.29
N THR A 38 -1.96 7.82 0.98
CA THR A 38 -2.92 8.20 2.02
C THR A 38 -3.42 6.97 2.78
N ASN A 39 -3.88 7.15 4.01
CA ASN A 39 -4.50 6.06 4.78
C ASN A 39 -5.69 5.43 4.03
N ALA A 40 -6.48 6.22 3.30
CA ALA A 40 -7.59 5.72 2.51
C ALA A 40 -7.12 4.77 1.38
N GLN A 41 -6.10 5.16 0.62
CA GLN A 41 -5.53 4.32 -0.43
C GLN A 41 -4.89 3.04 0.13
N LEU A 42 -4.19 3.16 1.27
CA LEU A 42 -3.62 1.99 1.95
C LEU A 42 -4.71 1.01 2.38
N MET A 43 -5.81 1.51 2.94
CA MET A 43 -6.95 0.67 3.33
C MET A 43 -7.60 -0.01 2.12
N THR A 44 -7.67 0.65 0.95
CA THR A 44 -8.14 0.02 -0.29
C THR A 44 -7.29 -1.21 -0.65
N PHE A 45 -5.95 -1.08 -0.63
CA PHE A 45 -5.08 -2.21 -0.94
C PHE A 45 -5.18 -3.34 0.07
N VAL A 46 -5.31 -3.02 1.36
CA VAL A 46 -5.48 -4.02 2.40
C VAL A 46 -6.81 -4.79 2.20
N VAL A 47 -7.89 -4.10 1.84
CA VAL A 47 -9.19 -4.73 1.53
C VAL A 47 -9.12 -5.63 0.30
N GLU A 48 -8.47 -5.20 -0.77
CA GLU A 48 -8.32 -6.00 -1.99
C GLU A 48 -7.47 -7.26 -1.72
N ALA A 49 -6.32 -7.12 -1.06
CA ALA A 49 -5.47 -8.26 -0.69
C ALA A 49 -6.21 -9.26 0.22
N ALA A 50 -7.01 -8.78 1.17
CA ALA A 50 -7.81 -9.67 2.01
C ALA A 50 -8.83 -10.46 1.18
N LYS A 51 -9.51 -9.83 0.21
CA LYS A 51 -10.44 -10.53 -0.68
C LYS A 51 -9.76 -11.61 -1.53
N GLU A 52 -8.61 -11.32 -2.11
CA GLU A 52 -7.84 -12.29 -2.89
C GLU A 52 -7.42 -13.52 -2.07
N LEU A 53 -7.16 -13.32 -0.77
CA LEU A 53 -6.83 -14.39 0.16
C LEU A 53 -8.06 -15.07 0.79
N GLY A 54 -9.28 -14.66 0.44
CA GLY A 54 -10.52 -15.17 1.04
C GLY A 54 -10.71 -14.77 2.51
N LEU A 55 -10.06 -13.69 2.94
CA LEU A 55 -10.12 -13.16 4.30
C LEU A 55 -11.14 -12.01 4.41
N ALA A 56 -11.78 -11.91 5.58
CA ALA A 56 -12.62 -10.77 5.95
C ALA A 56 -11.87 -9.85 6.90
N LEU A 57 -11.87 -8.56 6.61
CA LEU A 57 -11.34 -7.54 7.51
C LEU A 57 -12.44 -7.02 8.42
N SER A 58 -12.13 -6.94 9.71
CA SER A 58 -12.98 -6.32 10.71
C SER A 58 -12.12 -5.36 11.53
N ALA A 59 -12.62 -4.14 11.72
CA ALA A 59 -12.02 -3.18 12.63
C ALA A 59 -12.82 -3.21 13.94
N PRO A 60 -12.16 -3.16 15.11
CA PRO A 60 -12.88 -3.07 16.38
C PRO A 60 -13.69 -1.77 16.43
N THR A 61 -14.96 -1.88 16.80
CA THR A 61 -15.83 -0.71 17.00
C THR A 61 -15.25 0.13 18.13
N ARG A 62 -14.76 1.34 17.80
CA ARG A 62 -14.31 2.29 18.82
C ARG A 62 -15.55 2.83 19.54
N LYS A 63 -15.65 2.62 20.86
CA LYS A 63 -16.62 3.35 21.68
C LYS A 63 -16.22 4.84 21.62
N LEU A 64 -17.11 5.68 21.10
CA LEU A 64 -17.00 7.13 21.13
C LEU A 64 -17.22 7.64 22.57
#